data_AF-A0A5J4NPN3-F1
#
_entry.id   AF-A0A5J4NPN3-F1
#
_cell.length_a   1.000
_cell.length_b   1.000
_cell.length_c   1.000
_cell.angle_alpha   90.00
_cell.angle_beta   90.00
_cell.angle_gamma   90.00
#
_symmetry.space_group_name_H-M   'P 1'
#
loop_
_entity.id
_entity.type
_entity.pdbx_description
1 polymer ?
#
loop_
_entity_poly.entity_id
_entity_poly.type
_entity_poly.pdbx_seq_one_letter_code
_entity_poly.pdbx_strand_id
1 'polypeptide(L)' 'MWNIAAPILLINASLTVGLALSKRINAYNYLECSALTQQGLKAVFDEAIRAVLMPSTKQRRRKCILL' A
#
# COMPACT_ATOMS: atom_id res chain seq x y z
N MET A 1 6.41 -23.48 14.10
CA MET A 1 5.05 -23.66 14.65
C MET A 1 4.29 -22.32 14.68
N TRP A 2 4.13 -21.66 13.54
CA TRP A 2 2.97 -20.80 13.31
C TRP A 2 2.00 -21.63 12.48
N ASN A 3 0.90 -21.95 13.12
CA ASN A 3 -0.03 -23.01 12.78
C ASN A 3 -0.71 -22.71 11.43
N ILE A 4 -0.69 -23.70 10.53
CA ILE A 4 -1.26 -23.73 9.18
C ILE A 4 -2.81 -23.79 9.20
N ALA A 5 -3.43 -23.24 10.25
CA ALA A 5 -4.87 -23.31 10.50
C ALA A 5 -5.53 -21.91 10.60
N ALA A 6 -5.02 -20.91 9.89
CA ALA A 6 -5.85 -19.77 9.53
C ALA A 6 -6.70 -20.22 8.32
N PRO A 7 -8.03 -20.19 8.40
CA PRO A 7 -8.91 -20.78 7.40
C PRO A 7 -8.60 -20.21 6.02
N ILE A 8 -8.66 -21.07 5.01
CA ILE A 8 -8.36 -20.88 3.59
C ILE A 8 -9.36 -19.89 2.91
N LEU A 9 -9.93 -18.96 3.68
CA LEU A 9 -11.03 -18.07 3.32
C LEU A 9 -10.74 -16.57 3.57
N LEU A 10 -9.50 -16.21 3.93
CA LEU A 10 -9.12 -14.81 4.19
C LEU A 10 -8.00 -14.27 3.27
N ILE A 11 -7.53 -15.06 2.30
CA ILE A 11 -6.36 -14.71 1.48
C ILE A 11 -6.68 -13.90 0.24
N ASN A 12 -7.94 -13.80 -0.19
CA ASN A 12 -8.30 -12.81 -1.20
C ASN A 12 -8.66 -11.50 -0.49
N ALA A 13 -7.65 -10.77 -0.02
CA ALA A 13 -7.81 -9.36 0.26
C ALA A 13 -8.32 -8.73 -1.05
N SER A 14 -9.63 -8.49 -1.12
CA SER A 14 -10.22 -7.97 -2.34
C SER A 14 -9.51 -6.64 -2.65
N LEU A 15 -8.93 -6.53 -3.85
CA LEU A 15 -8.26 -5.32 -4.34
C LEU A 15 -9.05 -4.04 -4.01
N THR A 16 -10.38 -4.14 -4.04
CA THR A 16 -11.30 -3.06 -3.69
C THR A 16 -11.22 -2.61 -2.21
N VAL A 17 -11.11 -3.55 -1.27
CA VAL A 17 -11.02 -3.28 0.17
C VAL A 17 -9.65 -2.70 0.50
N GLY A 18 -8.57 -3.28 -0.05
CA GLY A 18 -7.21 -2.79 0.13
C GLY A 18 -7.02 -1.36 -0.41
N LEU A 19 -7.57 -1.08 -1.60
CA LEU A 19 -7.58 0.27 -2.19
C LEU A 19 -8.46 1.25 -1.39
N ALA A 20 -9.59 0.80 -0.85
CA ALA A 20 -10.43 1.66 -0.01
C ALA A 20 -9.72 2.03 1.30
N LEU A 21 -9.06 1.07 1.93
CA LEU A 21 -8.30 1.29 3.17
C LEU A 21 -7.10 2.21 2.94
N SER A 22 -6.34 2.01 1.87
CA SER A 22 -5.17 2.85 1.56
C SER A 22 -5.55 4.32 1.38
N LYS A 23 -6.69 4.59 0.73
CA LYS A 23 -7.26 5.94 0.64
C LYS A 23 -7.70 6.50 1.99
N ARG A 24 -8.33 5.69 2.85
CA ARG A 24 -8.80 6.11 4.18
C ARG A 24 -7.65 6.53 5.11
N ILE A 25 -6.53 5.81 5.07
CA ILE A 25 -5.35 6.13 5.89
C ILE A 25 -4.37 7.09 5.21
N ASN A 26 -4.71 7.58 4.01
CA ASN A 26 -3.85 8.43 3.19
C ASN A 26 -2.46 7.82 2.93
N ALA A 27 -2.41 6.51 2.67
CA ALA A 27 -1.19 5.82 2.28
C ALA A 27 -0.72 6.26 0.88
N TYR A 28 0.57 6.10 0.62
CA TYR A 28 1.17 6.47 -0.66
C TYR A 28 0.63 5.64 -1.84
N ASN A 29 0.56 4.32 -1.68
CA ASN A 29 -0.03 3.40 -2.67
C ASN A 29 -0.45 2.07 -1.99
N TYR A 30 -1.29 1.27 -2.66
CA TYR A 30 -1.61 -0.12 -2.29
C TYR A 30 -1.10 -1.07 -3.37
N LEU A 31 -0.39 -2.12 -2.98
CA LEU A 31 0.17 -3.13 -3.87
C LEU A 31 0.04 -4.52 -3.22
N GLU A 32 -0.30 -5.52 -4.02
CA GLU A 32 -0.32 -6.93 -3.59
C GLU A 32 0.91 -7.67 -4.12
N CYS A 33 1.45 -8.57 -3.31
CA CYS A 33 2.57 -9.41 -3.71
C CYS A 33 2.47 -10.81 -3.09
N SER A 34 3.14 -11.76 -3.72
CA SER A 34 3.32 -13.12 -3.22
C SER A 34 4.80 -13.41 -3.11
N ALA A 35 5.29 -13.57 -1.89
CA ALA A 35 6.68 -13.93 -1.65
C ALA A 35 7.02 -15.34 -2.19
N LEU A 36 6.04 -16.26 -2.16
CA LEU A 36 6.21 -17.64 -2.61
C LEU A 36 6.41 -17.75 -4.12
N THR A 37 5.57 -17.04 -4.90
CA THR A 37 5.64 -17.04 -6.37
C THR A 37 6.49 -15.89 -6.90
N GLN A 38 7.02 -15.05 -6.01
CA GLN A 38 7.77 -13.83 -6.29
C GLN A 38 7.01 -12.79 -7.14
N GLN A 39 5.69 -12.94 -7.28
CA GLN A 39 4.86 -12.01 -8.01
C GLN A 39 4.72 -10.69 -7.25
N GLY A 40 4.88 -9.57 -7.94
CA GLY A 40 4.71 -8.23 -7.38
C GLY A 40 5.85 -7.74 -6.47
N LEU A 41 6.83 -8.58 -6.12
CA LEU A 41 7.93 -8.20 -5.21
C LEU A 41 8.72 -6.99 -5.74
N LYS A 42 9.16 -7.03 -7.01
CA LYS A 42 9.91 -5.93 -7.61
C LYS A 42 9.13 -4.61 -7.57
N ALA A 43 7.84 -4.66 -7.88
CA ALA A 43 6.98 -3.48 -7.88
C ALA A 43 6.83 -2.87 -6.49
N VAL A 44 6.71 -3.70 -5.43
CA VAL A 44 6.66 -3.23 -4.05
C VAL A 44 7.94 -2.46 -3.67
N PHE A 45 9.11 -2.98 -4.01
CA PHE A 45 10.38 -2.31 -3.71
C PHE A 45 10.59 -1.05 -4.56
N ASP A 46 10.30 -1.10 -5.86
CA ASP A 46 10.42 0.06 -6.74
C ASP A 46 9.51 1.22 -6.27
N GLU A 47 8.28 0.92 -5.85
CA GLU A 47 7.34 1.93 -5.37
C GLU A 47 7.73 2.49 -4.00
N ALA A 48 8.28 1.65 -3.10
CA ALA A 48 8.79 2.12 -1.82
C ALA A 48 9.96 3.10 -2.00
N ILE A 49 10.89 2.81 -2.91
CA ILE A 49 12.00 3.70 -3.25
C ILE A 49 11.45 5.01 -3.82
N ARG A 50 10.52 4.92 -4.78
CA ARG A 50 9.90 6.10 -5.39
C ARG A 50 9.17 6.97 -4.36
N ALA A 51 8.47 6.37 -3.40
CA ALA A 51 7.77 7.09 -2.34
C ALA A 51 8.70 7.99 -1.51
N VAL A 52 9.95 7.56 -1.32
CA VAL A 52 10.97 8.30 -0.56
C VAL A 52 11.67 9.34 -1.43
N LEU A 53 12.10 8.96 -2.65
CA LEU A 53 12.91 9.82 -3.51
C LEU A 53 12.09 10.87 -4.29
N MET A 54 10.85 10.53 -4.63
CA MET A 54 9.94 11.35 -5.43
C MET A 54 8.60 11.48 -4.70
N PRO A 55 8.55 12.22 -3.57
CA PRO A 55 7.30 12.42 -2.85
C PRO A 55 6.30 13.12 -3.77
N SER A 56 5.21 12.43 -4.13
CA SER A 56 4.17 13.02 -4.96
C SER A 56 3.64 14.29 -4.29
N THR A 57 3.55 15.39 -5.04
CA THR A 57 3.23 16.74 -4.55
C THR A 57 1.79 16.92 -4.05
N LYS A 58 1.07 15.83 -3.75
CA LYS A 58 -0.30 15.85 -3.19
C LYS A 58 -0.37 16.25 -1.72
N GLN A 59 0.69 16.83 -1.15
CA GLN A 59 0.48 17.66 0.02
C GLN A 59 -0.34 18.86 -0.43
N ARG A 60 -1.65 18.85 -0.13
CA ARG A 60 -2.46 20.07 -0.07
C ARG A 60 -1.71 21.01 0.85
N ARG A 61 -0.87 21.89 0.30
CA ARG A 61 -0.29 22.99 1.03
C ARG A 61 -1.49 23.78 1.54
N ARG A 62 -1.77 23.68 2.84
CA ARG A 62 -2.66 24.64 3.49
C ARG A 62 -1.97 25.97 3.26
N LYS A 63 -2.51 26.80 2.35
CA LYS A 63 -2.06 28.18 2.21
C LYS A 63 -2.41 28.82 3.55
N CYS A 64 -1.42 28.98 4.42
CA CYS A 64 -1.60 29.82 5.60
C CYS A 64 -1.93 31.22 5.07
N ILE A 65 -3.12 31.69 5.38
CA ILE A 65 -3.48 33.08 5.16
C ILE A 65 -2.87 33.81 6.35
N LEU A 66 -1.80 34.58 6.12
CA LEU A 66 -1.39 35.59 7.09
C LEU A 66 -2.51 36.63 7.13
N LEU A 67 -3.18 36.70 8.28
CA LEU A 67 -4.16 37.73 8.62
C LEU A 67 -3.43 39.03 8.97
#